data_AF-A0A8S3W3G0-F1
#
_entry.id   AF-A0A8S3W3G0-F1
#
_cell.length_a   1.000
_cell.length_b   1.000
_cell.length_c   1.000
_cell.angle_alpha   90.00
_cell.angle_beta   90.00
_cell.angle_gamma   90.00
#
_symmetry.space_group_name_H-M   'P 1'
#
loop_
_entity.id
_entity.type
_entity.pdbx_description
1 polymer ?
#
loop_
_entity_poly.entity_id
_entity_poly.type
_entity_poly.pdbx_seq_one_letter_code
_entity_poly.pdbx_strand_id
1 'polypeptide(L)'
;MISKNIYKQLFKNSPKVLDPDVIKSCQDNLLKHGINYKDLSNLPDVELKLPQLQGSDVVDHFYNIGERQSAPYRNLLSKLSMSTLPPLPKNWSRMHGWCKYTSNGPPEPVPYPPDSALIFDVEVLMSSGKRPTLACAASAEAWYGWVSKPVANGDPHEYFENVNYDDLIPLETDGKEISSEINRPRIVVGHNVSYDRSKIKEQYWLNRTGVRFMDTMSMHTCISGVTSYQRTVLKAKNKEPHPSDDDWIDISSLNSLSEQVAFLTNIITKSSEVTCQNQKIVPSLNINLHRPITEVCDKINQLKLSDLCTTIKDPIYSRANEIHLKKLVELQRFNCDDWYTVRFDAQKKYLFTPGFVELAVNDSLKRFESAMLRDDPRSYLLERSFAGSIKALLCQKEELQRALQALVDE
;
A
#
# COMPACT_ATOMS: atom_id res chain seq x y z
N MET A 1 -12.77 -1.83 28.16
CA MET A 1 -14.16 -2.03 27.66
C MET A 1 -14.57 -0.79 26.84
N ILE A 2 -15.70 -0.83 26.13
CA ILE A 2 -16.32 0.39 25.59
C ILE A 2 -17.51 0.83 26.47
N SER A 3 -17.73 2.13 26.56
CA SER A 3 -18.74 2.71 27.44
C SER A 3 -20.17 2.47 26.97
N LYS A 4 -21.14 2.47 27.90
CA LYS A 4 -22.53 2.07 27.62
C LYS A 4 -23.21 2.97 26.59
N ASN A 5 -22.87 4.26 26.58
CA ASN A 5 -23.30 5.24 25.59
C ASN A 5 -22.83 4.85 24.17
N ILE A 6 -21.55 4.48 24.03
CA ILE A 6 -20.92 4.07 22.76
C ILE A 6 -21.47 2.71 22.30
N TYR A 7 -21.59 1.75 23.22
CA TYR A 7 -22.11 0.41 22.92
C TYR A 7 -23.48 0.45 22.25
N LYS A 8 -24.43 1.22 22.79
CA LYS A 8 -25.80 1.36 22.25
C LYS A 8 -25.86 1.97 20.84
N GLN A 9 -24.84 2.77 20.47
CA GLN A 9 -24.78 3.41 19.14
C GLN A 9 -24.17 2.46 18.09
N LEU A 10 -23.17 1.66 18.46
CA LEU A 10 -22.53 0.68 17.59
C LEU A 10 -23.33 -0.63 17.45
N PHE A 11 -23.90 -1.11 18.56
CA PHE A 11 -24.59 -2.39 18.69
C PHE A 11 -26.05 -2.14 19.10
N LYS A 12 -26.92 -2.04 18.09
CA LYS A 12 -28.37 -1.81 18.28
C LYS A 12 -29.11 -3.00 18.88
N ASN A 13 -28.49 -4.18 18.85
CA ASN A 13 -29.01 -5.41 19.44
C ASN A 13 -28.66 -5.48 20.93
N SER A 14 -29.54 -6.09 21.74
CA SER A 14 -29.27 -6.38 23.14
C SER A 14 -27.96 -7.17 23.32
N PRO A 15 -27.18 -6.91 24.40
CA PRO A 15 -25.97 -7.67 24.66
C PRO A 15 -26.29 -9.16 24.79
N LYS A 16 -25.54 -10.00 24.07
CA LYS A 16 -25.68 -11.46 24.13
C LYS A 16 -25.42 -11.92 25.57
N VAL A 17 -26.29 -12.80 26.08
CA VAL A 17 -26.01 -13.54 27.31
C VAL A 17 -24.75 -14.37 27.08
N LEU A 18 -23.76 -14.22 27.96
CA LEU A 18 -22.51 -14.96 27.91
C LEU A 18 -22.63 -16.24 28.72
N ASP A 19 -21.98 -17.29 28.25
CA ASP A 19 -21.90 -18.59 28.90
C ASP A 19 -21.05 -18.51 30.19
N PRO A 20 -21.58 -18.87 31.37
CA PRO A 20 -20.84 -18.88 32.63
C PRO A 20 -19.58 -19.77 32.61
N ASP A 21 -19.61 -20.91 31.92
CA ASP A 21 -18.47 -21.83 31.88
C ASP A 21 -17.35 -21.29 30.99
N VAL A 22 -17.69 -20.54 29.93
CA VAL A 22 -16.70 -19.78 29.13
C VAL A 22 -16.08 -18.66 29.96
N ILE A 23 -16.88 -17.89 30.72
CA ILE A 23 -16.38 -16.84 31.61
C ILE A 23 -15.40 -17.44 32.63
N LYS A 24 -15.76 -18.56 33.27
CA LYS A 24 -14.92 -19.26 34.22
C LYS A 24 -13.62 -19.76 33.59
N SER A 25 -13.70 -20.39 32.40
CA SER A 25 -12.52 -20.87 31.66
C SER A 25 -11.56 -19.72 31.32
N CYS A 26 -12.06 -18.53 30.96
CA CYS A 26 -11.23 -17.34 30.78
C CYS A 26 -10.60 -16.86 32.11
N GLN A 27 -11.36 -16.81 33.20
CA GLN A 27 -10.88 -16.42 34.53
C GLN A 27 -9.78 -17.34 35.06
N ASP A 28 -9.95 -18.66 34.93
CA ASP A 28 -8.98 -19.67 35.36
C ASP A 28 -7.69 -19.59 34.52
N ASN A 29 -7.79 -19.31 33.21
CA ASN A 29 -6.61 -19.07 32.36
C ASN A 29 -5.88 -17.77 32.73
N LEU A 30 -6.58 -16.68 33.04
CA LEU A 30 -5.94 -15.43 33.48
C LEU A 30 -5.12 -15.65 34.76
N LEU A 31 -5.70 -16.31 35.77
CA LEU A 31 -4.99 -16.65 37.01
C LEU A 31 -3.80 -17.58 36.78
N LYS A 32 -3.95 -18.61 35.92
CA LYS A 32 -2.86 -19.51 35.51
C LYS A 32 -1.70 -18.79 34.83
N HIS A 33 -1.95 -17.64 34.19
CA HIS A 33 -0.95 -16.78 33.58
C HIS A 33 -0.51 -15.60 34.48
N GLY A 34 -0.87 -15.61 35.77
CA GLY A 34 -0.47 -14.59 36.75
C GLY A 34 -1.26 -13.28 36.68
N ILE A 35 -2.32 -13.21 35.87
CA ILE A 35 -3.12 -12.00 35.68
C ILE A 35 -4.30 -12.01 36.66
N ASN A 36 -4.19 -11.20 37.73
CA ASN A 36 -5.24 -11.08 38.74
C ASN A 36 -6.41 -10.21 38.24
N TYR A 37 -7.41 -10.82 37.61
CA TYR A 37 -8.61 -10.12 37.11
C TYR A 37 -9.49 -9.49 38.20
N LYS A 38 -9.20 -9.71 39.49
CA LYS A 38 -9.98 -9.13 40.61
C LYS A 38 -9.49 -7.74 41.01
N ASP A 39 -8.28 -7.37 40.60
CA ASP A 39 -7.60 -6.15 41.01
C ASP A 39 -7.51 -5.19 39.82
N LEU A 40 -8.63 -4.52 39.53
CA LEU A 40 -8.83 -3.74 38.31
C LEU A 40 -9.35 -2.34 38.64
N SER A 41 -8.50 -1.34 38.40
CA SER A 41 -8.89 0.07 38.37
C SER A 41 -9.76 0.35 37.14
N ASN A 42 -11.04 0.63 37.36
CA ASN A 42 -11.98 0.95 36.29
C ASN A 42 -11.95 2.46 35.99
N LEU A 43 -11.54 2.82 34.77
CA LEU A 43 -11.69 4.18 34.26
C LEU A 43 -13.18 4.55 34.10
N PRO A 44 -13.56 5.83 34.27
CA PRO A 44 -14.96 6.26 34.13
C PRO A 44 -15.48 6.10 32.70
N ASP A 45 -16.81 5.95 32.58
CA ASP A 45 -17.48 5.81 31.29
C ASP A 45 -17.42 7.11 30.49
N VAL A 46 -17.06 7.03 29.20
CA VAL A 46 -16.96 8.17 28.28
C VAL A 46 -18.24 8.30 27.46
N GLU A 47 -18.79 9.52 27.40
CA GLU A 47 -19.96 9.85 26.58
C GLU A 47 -19.53 10.49 25.26
N LEU A 48 -19.84 9.84 24.14
CA LEU A 48 -19.47 10.27 22.79
C LEU A 48 -20.63 10.06 21.82
N LYS A 49 -21.13 11.15 21.24
CA LYS A 49 -22.14 11.10 20.18
C LYS A 49 -21.48 10.75 18.85
N LEU A 50 -21.71 9.53 18.37
CA LEU A 50 -21.16 9.04 17.10
C LEU A 50 -22.00 9.53 15.90
N PRO A 51 -21.40 9.62 14.70
CA PRO A 51 -22.14 9.76 13.45
C PRO A 51 -23.12 8.61 13.21
N GLN A 52 -24.18 8.86 12.43
CA GLN A 52 -25.19 7.85 12.13
C GLN A 52 -24.63 6.72 11.24
N LEU A 53 -24.64 5.49 11.77
CA LEU A 53 -24.25 4.29 11.04
C LEU A 53 -25.05 4.13 9.74
N GLN A 54 -24.33 3.85 8.66
CA GLN A 54 -24.86 3.60 7.31
C GLN A 54 -25.27 2.13 7.17
N GLY A 55 -26.10 1.60 8.07
CA GLY A 55 -26.36 0.16 8.15
C GLY A 55 -27.12 -0.26 9.40
N SER A 56 -27.37 -1.56 9.58
CA SER A 56 -27.87 -2.11 10.85
C SER A 56 -26.78 -2.06 11.93
N ASP A 57 -25.56 -2.47 11.60
CA ASP A 57 -24.39 -2.50 12.50
C ASP A 57 -23.12 -1.88 11.87
N VAL A 58 -21.96 -2.17 12.46
CA VAL A 58 -20.64 -1.68 12.02
C VAL A 58 -20.15 -2.36 10.73
N VAL A 59 -20.51 -3.63 10.48
CA VAL A 59 -20.13 -4.36 9.26
C VAL A 59 -20.89 -3.79 8.07
N ASP A 60 -22.21 -3.64 8.20
CA ASP A 60 -23.04 -2.95 7.20
C ASP A 60 -22.53 -1.53 6.93
N HIS A 61 -22.14 -0.80 7.98
CA HIS A 61 -21.67 0.58 7.86
C HIS A 61 -20.42 0.69 6.96
N PHE A 62 -19.41 -0.17 7.18
CA PHE A 62 -18.22 -0.19 6.33
C PHE A 62 -18.50 -0.78 4.95
N TYR A 63 -19.36 -1.80 4.82
CA TYR A 63 -19.77 -2.34 3.54
C TYR A 63 -20.46 -1.29 2.66
N ASN A 64 -21.46 -0.58 3.19
CA ASN A 64 -22.21 0.44 2.46
C ASN A 64 -21.37 1.70 2.14
N ILE A 65 -20.38 2.05 2.98
CA ILE A 65 -19.38 3.09 2.65
C ILE A 65 -18.41 2.61 1.57
N GLY A 66 -18.03 1.33 1.59
CA GLY A 66 -17.20 0.70 0.58
C GLY A 66 -17.90 0.70 -0.78
N GLU A 67 -19.09 0.10 -0.86
CA GLU A 67 -19.87 0.01 -2.11
C GLU A 67 -20.24 1.37 -2.69
N ARG A 68 -20.58 2.37 -1.87
CA ARG A 68 -20.83 3.74 -2.35
C ARG A 68 -19.61 4.35 -3.03
N GLN A 69 -18.40 4.00 -2.60
CA GLN A 69 -17.15 4.47 -3.20
C GLN A 69 -16.64 3.57 -4.33
N SER A 70 -16.88 2.26 -4.28
CA SER A 70 -16.33 1.28 -5.23
C SER A 70 -17.25 1.03 -6.43
N ALA A 71 -18.57 0.96 -6.24
CA ALA A 71 -19.51 0.44 -7.23
C ALA A 71 -19.46 1.18 -8.60
N PRO A 72 -19.31 2.52 -8.68
CA PRO A 72 -19.17 3.19 -9.98
C PRO A 72 -17.95 2.71 -10.77
N TYR A 73 -16.82 2.49 -10.09
CA TYR A 73 -15.58 2.01 -10.70
C TYR A 73 -15.63 0.50 -10.98
N ARG A 74 -16.26 -0.28 -10.08
CA ARG A 74 -16.52 -1.72 -10.27
C ARG A 74 -17.36 -1.97 -11.51
N ASN A 75 -18.36 -1.13 -11.77
CA ASN A 75 -19.19 -1.17 -12.98
C ASN A 75 -18.40 -0.78 -14.25
N LEU A 76 -17.47 0.17 -14.16
CA LEU A 76 -16.59 0.55 -15.28
C LEU A 76 -15.58 -0.56 -15.61
N LEU A 77 -14.94 -1.16 -14.59
CA LEU A 77 -14.05 -2.30 -14.74
C LEU A 77 -14.77 -3.50 -15.36
N SER A 78 -15.98 -3.83 -14.88
CA SER A 78 -16.78 -4.94 -15.42
C SER A 78 -17.15 -4.75 -16.88
N LYS A 79 -17.39 -3.50 -17.32
CA LYS A 79 -17.60 -3.20 -18.74
C LYS A 79 -16.32 -3.37 -19.56
N LEU A 80 -15.21 -2.82 -19.07
CA LEU A 80 -13.91 -2.90 -19.75
C LEU A 80 -13.46 -4.36 -19.91
N SER A 81 -13.60 -5.20 -18.88
CA SER A 81 -13.23 -6.63 -18.93
C SER A 81 -14.13 -7.50 -19.81
N MET A 82 -15.34 -7.02 -20.16
CA MET A 82 -16.26 -7.70 -21.08
C MET A 82 -16.20 -7.14 -22.51
N SER A 83 -15.40 -6.08 -22.74
CA SER A 83 -15.29 -5.41 -24.04
C SER A 83 -14.12 -5.99 -24.84
N THR A 84 -14.33 -6.22 -26.13
CA THR A 84 -13.23 -6.44 -27.08
C THR A 84 -12.59 -5.08 -27.42
N LEU A 85 -11.27 -4.97 -27.35
CA LEU A 85 -10.58 -3.75 -27.78
C LEU A 85 -10.75 -3.55 -29.31
N PRO A 86 -10.82 -2.30 -29.79
CA PRO A 86 -10.84 -2.01 -31.22
C PRO A 86 -9.53 -2.46 -31.89
N PRO A 87 -9.52 -2.66 -33.23
CA PRO A 87 -8.33 -3.09 -33.96
C PRO A 87 -7.12 -2.18 -33.71
N LEU A 88 -5.94 -2.78 -33.50
CA LEU A 88 -4.71 -2.04 -33.25
C LEU A 88 -4.37 -1.10 -34.43
N PRO A 89 -4.11 0.20 -34.20
CA PRO A 89 -3.76 1.14 -35.26
C PRO A 89 -2.48 0.71 -35.99
N LYS A 90 -2.57 0.64 -37.33
CA LYS A 90 -1.43 0.30 -38.20
C LYS A 90 -0.44 1.46 -38.37
N ASN A 91 -0.94 2.69 -38.30
CA ASN A 91 -0.18 3.93 -38.44
C ASN A 91 -0.45 4.80 -37.22
N TRP A 92 0.60 5.25 -36.54
CA TRP A 92 0.51 6.14 -35.38
C TRP A 92 0.99 7.54 -35.78
N SER A 93 0.26 8.56 -35.33
CA SER A 93 0.64 9.96 -35.53
C SER A 93 1.79 10.36 -34.63
N ARG A 94 2.71 11.16 -35.19
CA ARG A 94 3.81 11.79 -34.45
C ARG A 94 3.42 13.17 -33.86
N MET A 95 2.17 13.58 -34.00
CA MET A 95 1.66 14.87 -33.49
C MET A 95 1.81 14.98 -31.97
N HIS A 96 2.26 16.15 -31.49
CA HIS A 96 2.35 16.43 -30.06
C HIS A 96 0.97 16.40 -29.38
N GLY A 97 0.94 15.88 -28.15
CA GLY A 97 -0.28 15.74 -27.36
C GLY A 97 -0.93 14.37 -27.59
N TRP A 98 -2.22 14.26 -27.26
CA TRP A 98 -2.97 13.03 -27.49
C TRP A 98 -3.56 12.98 -28.90
N CYS A 99 -3.51 11.79 -29.49
CA CYS A 99 -4.21 11.46 -30.71
C CYS A 99 -5.02 10.18 -30.51
N LYS A 100 -6.25 10.17 -31.01
CA LYS A 100 -7.27 9.12 -30.89
C LYS A 100 -7.37 8.35 -32.20
N TYR A 101 -7.52 7.04 -32.11
CA TYR A 101 -7.60 6.12 -33.24
C TYR A 101 -8.84 5.23 -33.07
N THR A 102 -9.79 5.36 -33.99
CA THR A 102 -10.98 4.51 -34.07
C THR A 102 -10.83 3.56 -35.26
N SER A 103 -11.58 2.45 -35.27
CA SER A 103 -11.44 1.36 -36.26
C SER A 103 -11.44 1.79 -37.73
N ASN A 104 -12.16 2.87 -38.07
CA ASN A 104 -12.38 3.34 -39.44
C ASN A 104 -11.99 4.83 -39.65
N GLY A 105 -11.47 5.52 -38.63
CA GLY A 105 -11.23 6.97 -38.66
C GLY A 105 -9.75 7.34 -38.90
N PRO A 106 -9.46 8.54 -39.43
CA PRO A 106 -8.11 9.09 -39.38
C PRO A 106 -7.70 9.40 -37.93
N PRO A 107 -6.39 9.57 -37.65
CA PRO A 107 -5.92 9.99 -36.33
C PRO A 107 -6.48 11.37 -35.94
N GLU A 108 -7.26 11.41 -34.86
CA GLU A 108 -7.97 12.60 -34.37
C GLU A 108 -7.19 13.23 -33.20
N PRO A 109 -6.71 14.49 -33.27
CA PRO A 109 -6.10 15.16 -32.12
C PRO A 109 -7.15 15.43 -31.04
N VAL A 110 -6.88 15.02 -29.81
CA VAL A 110 -7.74 15.24 -28.64
C VAL A 110 -6.93 15.85 -27.49
N PRO A 111 -7.54 16.62 -26.58
CA PRO A 111 -6.79 17.18 -25.45
C PRO A 111 -6.40 16.11 -24.42
N TYR A 112 -7.27 15.14 -24.20
CA TYR A 112 -7.09 13.95 -23.36
C TYR A 112 -8.08 12.87 -23.82
N PRO A 113 -7.88 11.57 -23.50
CA PRO A 113 -8.85 10.52 -23.82
C PRO A 113 -10.17 10.76 -23.05
N PRO A 114 -11.33 10.88 -23.71
CA PRO A 114 -12.60 11.19 -23.05
C PRO A 114 -13.17 10.04 -22.20
N ASP A 115 -12.77 8.79 -22.45
CA ASP A 115 -13.38 7.58 -21.91
C ASP A 115 -13.39 7.48 -20.38
N SER A 116 -14.39 6.78 -19.83
CA SER A 116 -14.50 6.53 -18.39
C SER A 116 -13.75 5.27 -17.94
N ALA A 117 -13.25 4.44 -18.86
CA ALA A 117 -12.42 3.28 -18.55
C ALA A 117 -11.27 3.18 -19.56
N LEU A 118 -10.03 3.14 -19.05
CA LEU A 118 -8.81 3.12 -19.86
C LEU A 118 -7.85 2.03 -19.34
N ILE A 119 -7.20 1.33 -20.25
CA ILE A 119 -5.88 0.71 -20.01
C ILE A 119 -4.83 1.77 -20.37
N PHE A 120 -3.75 1.93 -19.60
CA PHE A 120 -2.77 3.02 -19.76
C PHE A 120 -1.34 2.59 -19.37
N ASP A 121 -0.35 3.08 -20.12
CA ASP A 121 1.07 2.71 -20.02
C ASP A 121 1.96 3.87 -20.52
N VAL A 122 3.10 4.17 -19.87
CA VAL A 122 3.93 5.35 -20.15
C VAL A 122 5.42 5.04 -20.32
N GLU A 123 5.93 5.38 -21.51
CA GLU A 123 7.34 5.20 -21.87
C GLU A 123 8.20 6.43 -21.55
N VAL A 124 9.42 6.17 -21.08
CA VAL A 124 10.40 7.19 -20.65
C VAL A 124 11.77 6.90 -21.26
N LEU A 125 12.28 7.82 -22.07
CA LEU A 125 13.63 7.73 -22.61
C LEU A 125 14.65 8.08 -21.52
N MET A 126 15.16 7.05 -20.86
CA MET A 126 16.07 7.15 -19.69
C MET A 126 17.32 8.02 -19.93
N SER A 127 17.84 8.07 -21.17
CA SER A 127 18.97 8.95 -21.54
C SER A 127 18.60 10.44 -21.59
N SER A 128 17.31 10.78 -21.64
CA SER A 128 16.77 12.14 -21.60
C SER A 128 16.17 12.51 -20.23
N GLY A 129 16.34 11.65 -19.21
CA GLY A 129 15.88 11.86 -17.84
C GLY A 129 14.60 11.10 -17.49
N LYS A 130 13.72 11.72 -16.69
CA LYS A 130 12.51 11.09 -16.11
C LYS A 130 11.18 11.55 -16.74
N ARG A 131 11.23 12.41 -17.76
CA ARG A 131 10.06 13.00 -18.43
C ARG A 131 9.32 11.93 -19.26
N PRO A 132 7.97 11.93 -19.29
CA PRO A 132 7.25 11.05 -20.19
C PRO A 132 7.61 11.37 -21.64
N THR A 133 7.84 10.34 -22.43
CA THR A 133 8.35 10.44 -23.80
C THR A 133 7.27 10.09 -24.82
N LEU A 134 6.59 8.97 -24.57
CA LEU A 134 5.37 8.51 -25.23
C LEU A 134 4.41 7.95 -24.16
N ALA A 135 3.12 7.85 -24.47
CA ALA A 135 2.20 7.01 -23.70
C ALA A 135 1.15 6.38 -24.60
N CYS A 136 0.62 5.24 -24.19
CA CYS A 136 -0.46 4.54 -24.87
C CYS A 136 -1.67 4.42 -23.93
N ALA A 137 -2.88 4.52 -24.49
CA ALA A 137 -4.08 4.09 -23.79
C ALA A 137 -5.04 3.33 -24.72
N ALA A 138 -5.83 2.43 -24.15
CA ALA A 138 -6.85 1.68 -24.86
C ALA A 138 -8.18 1.71 -24.08
N SER A 139 -9.29 1.75 -24.81
CA SER A 139 -10.66 1.72 -24.30
C SER A 139 -11.50 0.74 -25.13
N ALA A 140 -12.77 0.57 -24.80
CA ALA A 140 -13.71 -0.17 -25.66
C ALA A 140 -13.95 0.54 -27.01
N GLU A 141 -13.82 1.88 -27.06
CA GLU A 141 -14.22 2.70 -28.22
C GLU A 141 -13.04 3.04 -29.15
N ALA A 142 -11.85 3.28 -28.59
CA ALA A 142 -10.68 3.76 -29.30
C ALA A 142 -9.33 3.38 -28.63
N TRP A 143 -8.28 3.38 -29.44
CA TRP A 143 -6.89 3.50 -28.98
C TRP A 143 -6.48 4.98 -28.91
N TYR A 144 -5.49 5.27 -28.09
CA TYR A 144 -4.93 6.61 -27.89
C TYR A 144 -3.41 6.54 -27.79
N GLY A 145 -2.73 7.50 -28.40
CA GLY A 145 -1.28 7.67 -28.29
C GLY A 145 -0.93 9.11 -27.93
N TRP A 146 -0.04 9.30 -26.97
CA TRP A 146 0.49 10.60 -26.57
C TRP A 146 1.95 10.76 -26.99
N VAL A 147 2.29 11.91 -27.55
CA VAL A 147 3.67 12.23 -27.97
C VAL A 147 4.18 13.49 -27.26
N SER A 148 5.31 13.37 -26.57
CA SER A 148 6.01 14.51 -25.97
C SER A 148 6.50 15.49 -27.06
N LYS A 149 6.56 16.78 -26.72
CA LYS A 149 6.94 17.83 -27.68
C LYS A 149 8.29 17.59 -28.38
N PRO A 150 9.37 17.18 -27.69
CA PRO A 150 10.66 16.92 -28.35
C PRO A 150 10.58 15.78 -29.37
N VAL A 151 9.88 14.69 -29.04
CA VAL A 151 9.70 13.55 -29.94
C VAL A 151 8.84 13.94 -31.14
N ALA A 152 7.81 14.76 -30.94
CA ALA A 152 6.95 15.24 -32.02
C ALA A 152 7.71 16.11 -33.03
N ASN A 153 8.49 17.08 -32.53
CA ASN A 153 9.32 17.97 -33.34
C ASN A 153 10.47 17.23 -34.04
N GLY A 154 11.05 16.22 -33.39
CA GLY A 154 12.37 15.70 -33.76
C GLY A 154 13.53 16.51 -33.19
N ASP A 155 13.30 17.19 -32.06
CA ASP A 155 14.34 17.90 -31.31
C ASP A 155 15.42 16.91 -30.83
N PRO A 156 16.70 17.34 -30.71
CA PRO A 156 17.79 16.46 -30.28
C PRO A 156 17.62 15.96 -28.84
N HIS A 157 18.29 14.85 -28.51
CA HIS A 157 18.24 14.26 -27.18
C HIS A 157 18.98 15.10 -26.13
N GLU A 158 18.22 15.86 -25.35
CA GLU A 158 18.70 16.62 -24.20
C GLU A 158 18.28 15.94 -22.87
N TYR A 159 19.22 15.89 -21.91
CA TYR A 159 18.98 15.33 -20.58
C TYR A 159 18.38 16.36 -19.62
N PHE A 160 17.27 16.01 -18.96
CA PHE A 160 16.65 16.82 -17.91
C PHE A 160 16.51 16.00 -16.63
N GLU A 161 17.22 16.42 -15.57
CA GLU A 161 17.17 15.78 -14.25
C GLU A 161 15.77 15.86 -13.62
N ASN A 162 15.11 17.01 -13.81
CA ASN A 162 13.81 17.35 -13.27
C ASN A 162 12.70 17.23 -14.33
N VAL A 163 11.49 16.89 -13.88
CA VAL A 163 10.27 16.87 -14.68
C VAL A 163 9.42 18.07 -14.28
N ASN A 164 9.13 18.97 -15.20
CA ASN A 164 8.27 20.11 -14.95
C ASN A 164 6.80 19.71 -15.05
N TYR A 165 5.92 20.48 -14.42
CA TYR A 165 4.48 20.24 -14.45
C TYR A 165 3.90 20.24 -15.89
N ASP A 166 4.50 21.01 -16.80
CA ASP A 166 4.10 21.06 -18.21
C ASP A 166 4.74 19.99 -19.11
N ASP A 167 5.73 19.23 -18.59
CA ASP A 167 6.20 17.99 -19.24
C ASP A 167 5.21 16.82 -19.01
N LEU A 168 4.24 16.95 -18.10
CA LEU A 168 3.32 15.88 -17.69
C LEU A 168 2.14 15.69 -18.66
N ILE A 169 1.68 14.44 -18.76
CA ILE A 169 0.58 14.01 -19.62
C ILE A 169 -0.76 14.49 -19.02
N PRO A 170 -1.57 15.30 -19.72
CA PRO A 170 -2.95 15.55 -19.29
C PRO A 170 -3.80 14.29 -19.53
N LEU A 171 -4.61 13.88 -18.56
CA LEU A 171 -5.54 12.76 -18.72
C LEU A 171 -6.99 13.11 -18.36
N GLU A 172 -7.22 14.28 -17.74
CA GLU A 172 -8.46 14.64 -17.05
C GLU A 172 -8.97 16.05 -17.43
N THR A 173 -8.11 16.94 -17.94
CA THR A 173 -8.46 18.26 -18.47
C THR A 173 -7.70 18.59 -19.76
N ASP A 174 -8.18 19.56 -20.54
CA ASP A 174 -7.46 20.18 -21.65
C ASP A 174 -6.50 21.30 -21.21
N GLY A 175 -6.40 21.55 -19.90
CA GLY A 175 -5.60 22.60 -19.29
C GLY A 175 -6.31 23.95 -19.14
N LYS A 176 -7.59 24.05 -19.53
CA LYS A 176 -8.44 25.23 -19.30
C LYS A 176 -9.23 25.08 -17.98
N GLU A 177 -10.35 25.79 -17.87
CA GLU A 177 -11.20 25.80 -16.69
C GLU A 177 -11.66 24.39 -16.27
N ILE A 178 -11.88 24.21 -14.97
CA ILE A 178 -12.23 22.90 -14.41
C ILE A 178 -13.66 22.55 -14.84
N SER A 179 -13.78 21.66 -15.83
CA SER A 179 -15.05 21.11 -16.31
C SER A 179 -15.91 20.55 -15.18
N SER A 180 -17.22 20.73 -15.27
CA SER A 180 -18.21 20.11 -14.38
C SER A 180 -18.10 18.58 -14.33
N GLU A 181 -17.51 17.95 -15.35
CA GLU A 181 -17.25 16.50 -15.38
C GLU A 181 -16.06 16.05 -14.54
N ILE A 182 -15.23 16.94 -13.96
CA ILE A 182 -13.96 16.54 -13.30
C ILE A 182 -14.15 15.51 -12.17
N ASN A 183 -15.35 15.44 -11.59
CA ASN A 183 -15.73 14.51 -10.53
C ASN A 183 -16.43 13.23 -11.04
N ARG A 184 -16.65 13.05 -12.35
CA ARG A 184 -17.28 11.83 -12.88
C ARG A 184 -16.39 10.61 -12.63
N PRO A 185 -16.93 9.45 -12.23
CA PRO A 185 -16.14 8.24 -12.04
C PRO A 185 -15.40 7.86 -13.32
N ARG A 186 -14.07 7.72 -13.22
CA ARG A 186 -13.20 7.23 -14.29
C ARG A 186 -12.19 6.26 -13.71
N ILE A 187 -11.87 5.17 -14.42
CA ILE A 187 -10.90 4.16 -13.98
C ILE A 187 -9.76 4.01 -15.00
N VAL A 188 -8.54 4.00 -14.50
CA VAL A 188 -7.31 3.79 -15.29
C VAL A 188 -6.63 2.52 -14.81
N VAL A 189 -6.42 1.57 -15.70
CA VAL A 189 -5.84 0.25 -15.43
C VAL A 189 -4.43 0.19 -16.01
N GLY A 190 -3.46 -0.28 -15.24
CA GLY A 190 -2.09 -0.50 -15.72
C GLY A 190 -1.36 -1.55 -14.87
N HIS A 191 -0.15 -1.93 -15.28
CA HIS A 191 0.68 -2.90 -14.55
C HIS A 191 1.83 -2.17 -13.86
N ASN A 192 1.87 -2.21 -12.51
CA ASN A 192 2.67 -1.30 -11.69
C ASN A 192 2.31 0.19 -11.92
N VAL A 193 1.01 0.47 -12.13
CA VAL A 193 0.45 1.77 -12.59
C VAL A 193 0.83 2.99 -11.74
N SER A 194 1.45 2.79 -10.57
CA SER A 194 2.07 3.86 -9.77
C SER A 194 3.16 4.62 -10.54
N TYR A 195 3.88 3.95 -11.45
CA TYR A 195 4.92 4.56 -12.27
C TYR A 195 4.33 5.52 -13.30
N ASP A 196 3.30 5.06 -14.03
CA ASP A 196 2.57 5.79 -15.07
C ASP A 196 1.78 6.96 -14.49
N ARG A 197 1.14 6.70 -13.34
CA ARG A 197 0.41 7.72 -12.57
C ARG A 197 1.29 8.90 -12.16
N SER A 198 2.59 8.69 -11.93
CA SER A 198 3.56 9.76 -11.65
C SER A 198 3.92 10.62 -12.88
N LYS A 199 3.35 10.31 -14.06
CA LYS A 199 3.49 11.08 -15.30
C LYS A 199 2.23 11.85 -15.69
N ILE A 200 1.13 11.66 -14.95
CA ILE A 200 -0.16 12.34 -15.19
C ILE A 200 -0.20 13.69 -14.48
N LYS A 201 -0.59 14.74 -15.20
CA LYS A 201 -0.54 16.14 -14.77
C LYS A 201 -1.47 16.43 -13.57
N GLU A 202 -2.71 15.98 -13.66
CA GLU A 202 -3.77 16.25 -12.70
C GLU A 202 -3.62 15.45 -11.39
N GLN A 203 -2.78 14.41 -11.39
CA GLN A 203 -2.51 13.64 -10.18
C GLN A 203 -1.65 14.38 -9.14
N TYR A 204 -1.07 15.52 -9.52
CA TYR A 204 -0.38 16.47 -8.64
C TYR A 204 -1.31 17.56 -8.06
N TRP A 205 -2.60 17.58 -8.42
CA TRP A 205 -3.56 18.54 -7.87
C TRP A 205 -3.90 18.28 -6.40
N LEU A 206 -4.12 19.37 -5.65
CA LEU A 206 -4.55 19.32 -4.23
C LEU A 206 -5.98 18.79 -4.09
N ASN A 207 -6.88 19.20 -4.98
CA ASN A 207 -8.26 18.72 -5.01
C ASN A 207 -8.31 17.35 -5.72
N ARG A 208 -9.10 16.41 -5.18
CA ARG A 208 -9.32 15.11 -5.82
C ARG A 208 -10.27 15.25 -7.02
N THR A 209 -9.96 14.53 -8.08
CA THR A 209 -10.82 14.32 -9.25
C THR A 209 -11.61 13.01 -9.12
N GLY A 210 -12.43 12.70 -10.13
CA GLY A 210 -13.14 11.44 -10.28
C GLY A 210 -12.31 10.28 -10.84
N VAL A 211 -11.03 10.46 -11.17
CA VAL A 211 -10.16 9.35 -11.64
C VAL A 211 -9.66 8.50 -10.47
N ARG A 212 -9.75 7.18 -10.62
CA ARG A 212 -9.08 6.17 -9.78
C ARG A 212 -8.19 5.28 -10.64
N PHE A 213 -7.32 4.53 -9.99
CA PHE A 213 -6.33 3.65 -10.62
C PHE A 213 -6.51 2.22 -10.12
N MET A 214 -6.37 1.25 -11.03
CA MET A 214 -6.35 -0.18 -10.74
C MET A 214 -5.01 -0.75 -11.20
N ASP A 215 -4.25 -1.32 -10.28
CA ASP A 215 -2.96 -1.94 -10.58
C ASP A 215 -3.10 -3.45 -10.75
N THR A 216 -2.82 -3.97 -11.94
CA THR A 216 -2.87 -5.41 -12.21
C THR A 216 -1.78 -6.18 -11.47
N MET A 217 -0.64 -5.54 -11.14
CA MET A 217 0.44 -6.15 -10.36
C MET A 217 0.06 -6.30 -8.88
N SER A 218 -0.56 -5.27 -8.29
CA SER A 218 -1.15 -5.37 -6.95
C SER A 218 -2.29 -6.39 -6.91
N MET A 219 -3.19 -6.39 -7.90
CA MET A 219 -4.28 -7.38 -7.98
C MET A 219 -3.75 -8.82 -8.07
N HIS A 220 -2.69 -9.05 -8.85
CA HIS A 220 -1.97 -10.34 -8.86
C HIS A 220 -1.45 -10.71 -7.47
N THR A 221 -0.79 -9.76 -6.81
CA THR A 221 -0.18 -9.96 -5.49
C THR A 221 -1.22 -10.30 -4.41
N CYS A 222 -2.46 -9.81 -4.55
CA CYS A 222 -3.58 -10.15 -3.65
C CYS A 222 -4.18 -11.55 -3.86
N ILE A 223 -3.95 -12.21 -5.01
CA ILE A 223 -4.57 -13.50 -5.37
C ILE A 223 -3.54 -14.64 -5.42
N SER A 224 -2.42 -14.40 -6.10
CA SER A 224 -1.38 -15.39 -6.42
C SER A 224 0.03 -14.84 -6.17
N GLY A 225 0.14 -13.87 -5.27
CA GLY A 225 1.40 -13.31 -4.79
C GLY A 225 2.19 -14.29 -3.91
N VAL A 226 3.50 -14.06 -3.82
CA VAL A 226 4.45 -14.93 -3.11
C VAL A 226 5.25 -14.17 -2.05
N THR A 227 5.49 -14.83 -0.91
CA THR A 227 6.38 -14.34 0.15
C THR A 227 7.84 -14.24 -0.31
N SER A 228 8.68 -13.55 0.45
CA SER A 228 10.12 -13.39 0.14
C SER A 228 10.88 -14.71 -0.01
N TYR A 229 10.49 -15.75 0.76
CA TYR A 229 11.07 -17.10 0.63
C TYR A 229 10.62 -17.77 -0.67
N GLN A 230 9.31 -17.88 -0.89
CA GLN A 230 8.71 -18.48 -2.09
C GLN A 230 9.19 -17.80 -3.39
N ARG A 231 9.31 -16.47 -3.38
CA ARG A 231 9.91 -15.66 -4.46
C ARG A 231 11.36 -16.02 -4.76
N THR A 232 12.12 -16.48 -3.76
CA THR A 232 13.50 -16.93 -3.93
C THR A 232 13.53 -18.34 -4.54
N VAL A 233 12.64 -19.23 -4.10
CA VAL A 233 12.44 -20.57 -4.69
C VAL A 233 12.03 -20.47 -6.16
N LEU A 234 10.98 -19.70 -6.50
CA LEU A 234 10.54 -19.50 -7.90
C LEU A 234 11.58 -18.84 -8.82
N LYS A 235 12.54 -18.09 -8.25
CA LYS A 235 13.67 -17.52 -9.02
C LYS A 235 14.79 -18.53 -9.22
N ALA A 236 14.94 -19.51 -8.33
CA ALA A 236 15.97 -20.54 -8.39
C ALA A 236 15.58 -21.72 -9.31
N LYS A 237 15.06 -21.42 -10.52
CA LYS A 237 14.41 -22.34 -11.50
C LYS A 237 15.20 -23.61 -11.90
N ASN A 238 16.43 -23.80 -11.38
CA ASN A 238 17.33 -24.92 -11.66
C ASN A 238 17.57 -25.82 -10.43
N LYS A 239 16.72 -25.73 -9.39
CA LYS A 239 16.69 -26.67 -8.26
C LYS A 239 15.32 -27.33 -8.19
N GLU A 240 15.30 -28.62 -7.88
CA GLU A 240 14.08 -29.30 -7.45
C GLU A 240 13.53 -28.58 -6.20
N PRO A 241 12.22 -28.26 -6.15
CA PRO A 241 11.59 -27.73 -4.94
C PRO A 241 11.75 -28.70 -3.76
N HIS A 242 11.61 -28.19 -2.54
CA HIS A 242 11.38 -29.11 -1.42
C HIS A 242 9.97 -29.69 -1.57
N PRO A 243 9.69 -30.96 -1.23
CA PRO A 243 8.34 -31.55 -1.40
C PRO A 243 7.20 -30.90 -0.59
N SER A 244 7.50 -29.88 0.22
CA SER A 244 6.51 -29.01 0.87
C SER A 244 6.18 -27.74 0.08
N ASP A 245 6.85 -27.50 -1.05
CA ASP A 245 6.68 -26.31 -1.86
C ASP A 245 5.77 -26.53 -3.08
N ASP A 246 5.61 -27.78 -3.53
CA ASP A 246 4.78 -28.15 -4.68
C ASP A 246 3.32 -27.66 -4.54
N ASP A 247 2.75 -27.75 -3.34
CA ASP A 247 1.38 -27.30 -2.98
C ASP A 247 1.09 -25.83 -3.35
N TRP A 248 2.11 -24.95 -3.32
CA TRP A 248 1.93 -23.51 -3.56
C TRP A 248 2.52 -23.02 -4.89
N ILE A 249 3.42 -23.79 -5.52
CA ILE A 249 4.06 -23.41 -6.79
C ILE A 249 3.03 -23.32 -7.93
N ASP A 250 2.10 -24.26 -8.04
CA ASP A 250 1.14 -24.34 -9.16
C ASP A 250 0.01 -23.28 -9.10
N ILE A 251 -0.18 -22.63 -7.95
CA ILE A 251 -1.23 -21.61 -7.68
C ILE A 251 -0.68 -20.19 -7.50
N SER A 252 0.62 -19.99 -7.70
CA SER A 252 1.28 -18.70 -7.51
C SER A 252 2.26 -18.39 -8.64
N SER A 253 2.67 -17.12 -8.77
CA SER A 253 3.69 -16.75 -9.76
C SER A 253 4.35 -15.40 -9.45
N LEU A 254 5.50 -15.16 -10.10
CA LEU A 254 6.20 -13.89 -10.02
C LEU A 254 5.37 -12.76 -10.65
N ASN A 255 5.51 -11.55 -10.11
CA ASN A 255 4.65 -10.41 -10.43
C ASN A 255 5.10 -9.56 -11.62
N SER A 256 5.85 -10.10 -12.59
CA SER A 256 6.08 -9.39 -13.87
C SER A 256 4.89 -9.65 -14.80
N LEU A 257 4.57 -8.69 -15.67
CA LEU A 257 3.46 -8.81 -16.62
C LEU A 257 3.53 -10.10 -17.47
N SER A 258 4.73 -10.53 -17.86
CA SER A 258 4.96 -11.78 -18.59
C SER A 258 4.56 -13.04 -17.81
N GLU A 259 5.02 -13.18 -16.57
CA GLU A 259 4.73 -14.33 -15.70
C GLU A 259 3.25 -14.30 -15.27
N GLN A 260 2.70 -13.11 -14.98
CA GLN A 260 1.27 -12.91 -14.69
C GLN A 260 0.38 -13.30 -15.88
N VAL A 261 0.69 -12.87 -17.10
CA VAL A 261 -0.12 -13.20 -18.30
C VAL A 261 -0.02 -14.68 -18.63
N ALA A 262 1.16 -15.29 -18.52
CA ALA A 262 1.32 -16.74 -18.70
C ALA A 262 0.50 -17.52 -17.66
N PHE A 263 0.60 -17.15 -16.38
CA PHE A 263 -0.14 -17.75 -15.29
C PHE A 263 -1.67 -17.63 -15.45
N LEU A 264 -2.18 -16.43 -15.76
CA LEU A 264 -3.61 -16.22 -16.00
C LEU A 264 -4.10 -16.96 -17.25
N THR A 265 -3.29 -17.02 -18.32
CA THR A 265 -3.63 -17.80 -19.52
C THR A 265 -3.74 -19.29 -19.19
N ASN A 266 -2.79 -19.83 -18.42
CA ASN A 266 -2.81 -21.21 -17.97
C ASN A 266 -4.01 -21.53 -17.05
N ILE A 267 -4.46 -20.57 -16.23
CA ILE A 267 -5.71 -20.73 -15.46
C ILE A 267 -6.92 -20.73 -16.39
N ILE A 268 -6.99 -19.83 -17.37
CA ILE A 268 -8.12 -19.75 -18.29
C ILE A 268 -8.24 -21.02 -19.15
N THR A 269 -7.12 -21.55 -19.68
CA THR A 269 -7.13 -22.81 -20.43
C THR A 269 -7.51 -24.00 -19.54
N LYS A 270 -6.84 -24.20 -18.39
CA LYS A 270 -7.21 -25.26 -17.41
C LYS A 270 -8.69 -25.15 -17.00
N SER A 271 -9.21 -23.95 -16.77
CA SER A 271 -10.63 -23.76 -16.37
C SER A 271 -11.60 -24.12 -17.50
N SER A 272 -11.22 -23.90 -18.75
CA SER A 272 -12.02 -24.28 -19.93
C SER A 272 -12.13 -25.81 -20.01
N GLU A 273 -11.02 -26.52 -19.78
CA GLU A 273 -10.95 -27.99 -19.75
C GLU A 273 -11.73 -28.60 -18.57
N VAL A 274 -11.62 -28.00 -17.38
CA VAL A 274 -12.28 -28.45 -16.14
C VAL A 274 -13.81 -28.39 -16.23
N THR A 275 -14.40 -27.59 -17.13
CA THR A 275 -15.84 -27.60 -17.44
C THR A 275 -16.38 -29.00 -17.74
N CYS A 276 -15.53 -29.94 -18.16
CA CYS A 276 -15.93 -31.29 -18.53
C CYS A 276 -15.88 -32.33 -17.39
N GLN A 277 -15.23 -32.06 -16.24
CA GLN A 277 -15.07 -33.05 -15.15
C GLN A 277 -15.20 -32.45 -13.73
N ASN A 278 -16.38 -32.60 -13.15
CA ASN A 278 -16.60 -32.41 -11.71
C ASN A 278 -16.26 -33.69 -10.93
N GLN A 279 -15.34 -33.62 -9.94
CA GLN A 279 -15.70 -33.96 -8.54
C GLN A 279 -14.64 -33.64 -7.48
N LYS A 280 -15.18 -33.35 -6.29
CA LYS A 280 -14.60 -33.17 -4.94
C LYS A 280 -13.32 -33.95 -4.61
N ILE A 281 -12.50 -33.36 -3.73
CA ILE A 281 -11.96 -33.97 -2.50
C ILE A 281 -11.65 -32.87 -1.47
N VAL A 282 -11.68 -33.20 -0.17
CA VAL A 282 -11.32 -32.31 0.96
C VAL A 282 -10.43 -33.07 1.94
N PRO A 283 -9.26 -32.54 2.35
CA PRO A 283 -8.51 -33.00 3.52
C PRO A 283 -8.60 -32.03 4.71
N SER A 284 -8.31 -32.53 5.91
CA SER A 284 -8.44 -31.81 7.20
C SER A 284 -7.09 -31.60 7.92
N LEU A 285 -6.99 -30.54 8.72
CA LEU A 285 -5.80 -30.25 9.56
C LEU A 285 -5.60 -31.30 10.68
N ASN A 286 -4.36 -31.41 11.16
CA ASN A 286 -4.05 -31.58 12.58
C ASN A 286 -2.64 -31.04 12.91
N ILE A 287 -2.45 -30.55 14.14
CA ILE A 287 -1.19 -29.95 14.64
C ILE A 287 -0.90 -30.52 16.04
N ASN A 288 0.37 -30.76 16.36
CA ASN A 288 0.82 -31.17 17.71
C ASN A 288 1.81 -30.15 18.30
N LEU A 289 1.81 -30.01 19.63
CA LEU A 289 2.60 -29.05 20.42
C LEU A 289 3.19 -29.71 21.67
N HIS A 290 4.44 -29.39 22.02
CA HIS A 290 5.11 -29.86 23.25
C HIS A 290 5.89 -28.74 23.98
N ARG A 291 6.10 -28.97 25.29
CA ARG A 291 6.74 -28.18 26.39
C ARG A 291 7.07 -29.21 27.53
N PRO A 292 7.65 -28.93 28.73
CA PRO A 292 7.85 -27.67 29.50
C PRO A 292 9.32 -27.16 29.44
N ILE A 293 10.10 -26.64 30.42
CA ILE A 293 10.05 -26.47 31.91
C ILE A 293 10.70 -25.11 32.32
N THR A 294 10.54 -24.72 33.58
CA THR A 294 11.00 -23.48 34.28
C THR A 294 12.14 -23.73 35.26
N GLU A 295 12.89 -22.69 35.67
CA GLU A 295 13.23 -22.46 37.10
C GLU A 295 13.60 -21.00 37.42
N VAL A 296 13.83 -20.66 38.71
CA VAL A 296 13.67 -19.31 39.31
C VAL A 296 14.65 -19.05 40.46
N CYS A 297 15.20 -17.83 40.62
CA CYS A 297 15.43 -17.23 41.96
C CYS A 297 15.73 -15.70 41.97
N ASP A 298 15.07 -15.01 42.91
CA ASP A 298 15.45 -13.86 43.78
C ASP A 298 16.91 -13.32 43.80
N LYS A 299 17.22 -12.07 44.22
CA LYS A 299 16.45 -10.84 44.56
C LYS A 299 17.41 -9.63 44.68
N ILE A 300 16.88 -8.41 44.44
CA ILE A 300 17.13 -7.11 45.15
C ILE A 300 16.53 -5.99 44.30
N ASN A 301 15.81 -5.04 44.90
CA ASN A 301 14.91 -4.13 44.18
C ASN A 301 15.63 -2.93 43.51
N GLN A 302 16.23 -3.16 42.35
CA GLN A 302 16.26 -2.22 41.23
C GLN A 302 16.10 -3.01 39.93
N LEU A 303 15.13 -2.66 39.08
CA LEU A 303 14.77 -3.49 37.94
C LEU A 303 15.72 -3.27 36.75
N LYS A 304 16.95 -3.76 36.86
CA LYS A 304 17.96 -3.72 35.80
C LYS A 304 17.67 -4.73 34.68
N LEU A 305 17.05 -4.27 33.60
CA LEU A 305 17.12 -4.98 32.32
C LEU A 305 18.56 -4.86 31.76
N SER A 306 19.09 -5.93 31.17
CA SER A 306 20.53 -6.13 30.89
C SER A 306 21.22 -4.98 30.14
N ASP A 307 22.49 -4.73 30.48
CA ASP A 307 23.25 -3.53 30.12
C ASP A 307 23.73 -3.51 28.64
N LEU A 308 22.80 -3.48 27.68
CA LEU A 308 23.05 -2.84 26.38
C LEU A 308 23.04 -1.31 26.57
N CYS A 309 24.05 -0.64 26.02
CA CYS A 309 24.20 0.81 25.99
C CYS A 309 24.72 1.24 24.62
N THR A 310 24.32 2.44 24.15
CA THR A 310 24.92 3.10 22.99
C THR A 310 25.23 4.55 23.36
N THR A 311 26.32 5.11 22.86
CA THR A 311 26.69 6.51 23.10
C THR A 311 25.74 7.45 22.37
N ILE A 312 24.72 7.95 23.08
CA ILE A 312 23.81 8.98 22.56
C ILE A 312 24.54 10.32 22.61
N LYS A 313 24.61 11.01 21.46
CA LYS A 313 24.89 12.46 21.39
C LYS A 313 23.56 13.19 21.34
N ASP A 314 23.52 14.41 21.89
CA ASP A 314 22.30 15.23 21.91
C ASP A 314 21.71 15.45 20.50
N PRO A 315 20.37 15.55 20.38
CA PRO A 315 19.71 15.72 19.10
C PRO A 315 20.08 17.06 18.45
N ILE A 316 20.71 16.99 17.28
CA ILE A 316 21.25 18.13 16.53
C ILE A 316 20.14 19.06 15.99
N TYR A 317 18.89 18.60 15.98
CA TYR A 317 17.78 19.26 15.27
C TYR A 317 16.94 20.17 16.18
N SER A 318 16.81 21.44 15.76
CA SER A 318 15.88 22.40 16.36
C SER A 318 14.41 22.00 16.15
N ARG A 319 13.52 22.53 17.00
CA ARG A 319 12.05 22.33 16.86
C ARG A 319 11.55 22.75 15.46
N ALA A 320 10.53 22.06 14.98
CA ALA A 320 9.92 22.34 13.68
C ALA A 320 9.33 23.76 13.60
N ASN A 321 9.49 24.41 12.45
CA ASN A 321 9.02 25.78 12.21
C ASN A 321 7.48 25.87 12.30
N GLU A 322 6.98 26.78 13.12
CA GLU A 322 5.54 26.97 13.38
C GLU A 322 4.73 27.33 12.12
N ILE A 323 5.34 28.04 11.16
CA ILE A 323 4.71 28.36 9.86
C ILE A 323 4.48 27.07 9.07
N HIS A 324 5.46 26.16 9.07
CA HIS A 324 5.32 24.84 8.43
C HIS A 324 4.33 23.95 9.18
N LEU A 325 4.30 24.00 10.52
CA LEU A 325 3.32 23.27 11.32
C LEU A 325 1.88 23.75 11.02
N LYS A 326 1.65 25.05 10.95
CA LYS A 326 0.35 25.63 10.57
C LYS A 326 -0.04 25.22 9.14
N LYS A 327 0.90 25.31 8.19
CA LYS A 327 0.70 24.85 6.80
C LYS A 327 0.36 23.36 6.72
N LEU A 328 0.97 22.53 7.58
CA LEU A 328 0.70 21.12 7.68
C LEU A 328 -0.70 20.85 8.23
N VAL A 329 -1.15 21.56 9.28
CA VAL A 329 -2.52 21.45 9.81
C VAL A 329 -3.57 21.83 8.76
N GLU A 330 -3.34 22.92 8.00
CA GLU A 330 -4.18 23.32 6.86
C GLU A 330 -4.23 22.23 5.76
N LEU A 331 -3.07 21.65 5.41
CA LEU A 331 -2.96 20.56 4.41
C LEU A 331 -3.48 19.20 4.89
N GLN A 332 -3.59 18.97 6.19
CA GLN A 332 -4.14 17.75 6.80
C GLN A 332 -5.65 17.82 7.03
N ARG A 333 -6.28 19.00 6.92
CA ARG A 333 -7.72 19.23 7.13
C ARG A 333 -8.25 18.61 8.45
N PHE A 334 -7.42 18.57 9.50
CA PHE A 334 -7.73 17.83 10.75
C PHE A 334 -9.04 18.24 11.45
N ASN A 335 -9.55 19.44 11.17
CA ASN A 335 -10.78 19.98 11.76
C ASN A 335 -11.93 20.11 10.74
N CYS A 336 -11.89 19.38 9.62
CA CYS A 336 -12.94 19.39 8.59
C CYS A 336 -13.55 17.99 8.39
N ASP A 337 -14.86 17.91 8.14
CA ASP A 337 -15.58 16.65 7.91
C ASP A 337 -15.05 15.86 6.68
N ASP A 338 -14.35 16.54 5.76
CA ASP A 338 -13.80 15.98 4.53
C ASP A 338 -12.32 15.57 4.64
N TRP A 339 -11.75 15.45 5.84
CA TRP A 339 -10.34 15.09 6.07
C TRP A 339 -9.89 13.83 5.30
N TYR A 340 -10.79 12.86 5.08
CA TYR A 340 -10.55 11.66 4.28
C TYR A 340 -10.25 11.93 2.78
N THR A 341 -10.38 13.18 2.32
CA THR A 341 -10.06 13.64 0.95
C THR A 341 -8.59 14.05 0.76
N VAL A 342 -7.78 14.12 1.83
CA VAL A 342 -6.36 14.51 1.79
C VAL A 342 -5.49 13.54 0.97
N ARG A 343 -4.46 14.03 0.25
CA ARG A 343 -3.47 13.21 -0.49
C ARG A 343 -2.11 13.21 0.22
N PHE A 344 -1.71 12.06 0.77
CA PHE A 344 -0.49 11.90 1.59
C PHE A 344 0.82 12.24 0.85
N ASP A 345 0.94 11.94 -0.46
CA ASP A 345 2.20 12.17 -1.21
C ASP A 345 2.57 13.64 -1.36
N ALA A 346 1.60 14.56 -1.41
CA ALA A 346 1.87 16.00 -1.42
C ALA A 346 2.47 16.49 -0.09
N GLN A 347 2.14 15.81 1.01
CA GLN A 347 2.58 16.16 2.36
C GLN A 347 4.01 15.68 2.68
N LYS A 348 4.57 14.74 1.91
CA LYS A 348 5.98 14.29 2.04
C LYS A 348 6.99 15.43 1.92
N LYS A 349 6.64 16.55 1.28
CA LYS A 349 7.48 17.76 1.19
C LYS A 349 7.44 18.67 2.45
N TYR A 350 6.50 18.43 3.36
CA TYR A 350 6.25 19.28 4.55
C TYR A 350 6.28 18.51 5.88
N LEU A 351 6.22 17.18 5.83
CA LEU A 351 6.55 16.32 6.97
C LEU A 351 8.04 16.47 7.29
N PHE A 352 8.37 17.05 8.45
CA PHE A 352 9.72 17.01 8.97
C PHE A 352 10.07 15.54 9.26
N THR A 353 11.08 15.02 8.56
CA THR A 353 11.39 13.58 8.60
C THR A 353 11.80 13.17 10.02
N PRO A 354 11.16 12.15 10.64
CA PRO A 354 11.60 11.69 11.95
C PRO A 354 13.06 11.19 11.86
N GLY A 355 13.88 11.55 12.85
CA GLY A 355 15.35 11.61 12.78
C GLY A 355 16.13 10.30 12.55
N PHE A 356 15.47 9.23 12.12
CA PHE A 356 16.07 7.93 11.78
C PHE A 356 16.69 7.87 10.37
N VAL A 357 16.71 8.99 9.64
CA VAL A 357 17.19 9.04 8.25
C VAL A 357 18.70 9.34 8.13
N GLU A 358 19.30 9.93 9.17
CA GLU A 358 20.71 10.36 9.22
C GLU A 358 21.45 9.75 10.43
N LEU A 359 21.29 8.44 10.64
CA LEU A 359 22.12 7.70 11.59
C LEU A 359 23.48 7.38 10.96
N ALA A 360 24.56 7.92 11.54
CA ALA A 360 25.93 7.67 11.09
C ALA A 360 26.42 6.25 11.46
N VAL A 361 27.23 5.66 10.59
CA VAL A 361 27.84 4.34 10.79
C VAL A 361 28.79 4.34 11.99
N ASN A 362 28.69 3.34 12.86
CA ASN A 362 29.56 3.19 14.03
C ASN A 362 31.00 2.84 13.60
N ASP A 363 31.97 3.67 13.99
CA ASP A 363 33.39 3.47 13.65
C ASP A 363 33.99 2.14 14.13
N SER A 364 33.36 1.48 15.10
CA SER A 364 33.70 0.11 15.54
C SER A 364 33.41 -0.93 14.45
N LEU A 365 32.35 -0.74 13.65
CA LEU A 365 31.92 -1.68 12.61
C LEU A 365 32.66 -1.49 11.29
N LYS A 366 33.14 -0.28 10.98
CA LYS A 366 34.01 -0.01 9.81
C LYS A 366 35.24 -0.93 9.73
N ARG A 367 35.71 -1.47 10.85
CA ARG A 367 36.83 -2.42 10.91
C ARG A 367 36.52 -3.80 10.32
N PHE A 368 35.25 -4.13 10.12
CA PHE A 368 34.77 -5.36 9.49
C PHE A 368 34.39 -5.14 8.01
N GLU A 369 34.58 -3.94 7.46
CA GLU A 369 34.47 -3.65 6.03
C GLU A 369 35.64 -4.31 5.27
N SER A 370 35.49 -5.61 5.00
CA SER A 370 36.40 -6.34 4.11
C SER A 370 36.45 -5.64 2.75
N ALA A 371 37.65 -5.52 2.17
CA ALA A 371 37.89 -4.80 0.93
C ALA A 371 37.06 -5.29 -0.27
N MET A 372 36.47 -6.48 -0.18
CA MET A 372 35.56 -7.09 -1.18
C MET A 372 34.13 -6.54 -1.17
N LEU A 373 33.71 -5.72 -0.19
CA LEU A 373 32.32 -5.28 -0.04
C LEU A 373 32.04 -3.80 -0.41
N ARG A 374 33.05 -3.04 -0.84
CA ARG A 374 32.92 -1.59 -1.09
C ARG A 374 31.95 -1.20 -2.21
N ASP A 375 31.62 -2.11 -3.12
CA ASP A 375 30.79 -1.83 -4.31
C ASP A 375 29.33 -2.33 -4.20
N ASP A 376 28.86 -2.83 -3.05
CA ASP A 376 27.43 -3.15 -2.85
C ASP A 376 26.66 -2.00 -2.16
N PRO A 377 25.84 -1.22 -2.89
CA PRO A 377 25.08 -0.10 -2.33
C PRO A 377 23.90 -0.52 -1.43
N ARG A 378 23.81 -1.78 -0.99
CA ARG A 378 22.77 -2.27 -0.08
C ARG A 378 23.24 -2.50 1.36
N SER A 379 24.56 -2.46 1.61
CA SER A 379 25.14 -2.61 2.95
C SER A 379 24.57 -1.58 3.94
N TYR A 380 24.58 -0.29 3.58
CA TYR A 380 24.10 0.80 4.42
C TYR A 380 22.59 0.69 4.76
N LEU A 381 21.78 0.09 3.88
CA LEU A 381 20.36 -0.16 4.11
C LEU A 381 20.15 -1.24 5.18
N LEU A 382 20.97 -2.29 5.16
CA LEU A 382 20.95 -3.34 6.17
C LEU A 382 21.42 -2.82 7.54
N GLU A 383 22.52 -2.06 7.57
CA GLU A 383 23.01 -1.42 8.80
C GLU A 383 21.99 -0.46 9.42
N ARG A 384 21.36 0.41 8.62
CA ARG A 384 20.30 1.31 9.10
C ARG A 384 19.09 0.55 9.65
N SER A 385 18.76 -0.59 9.04
CA SER A 385 17.68 -1.46 9.52
C SER A 385 18.02 -2.09 10.88
N PHE A 386 19.26 -2.55 11.07
CA PHE A 386 19.74 -3.02 12.37
C PHE A 386 19.84 -1.91 13.41
N ALA A 387 20.40 -0.73 13.08
CA ALA A 387 20.51 0.40 14.00
C ALA A 387 19.14 0.91 14.46
N GLY A 388 18.17 1.03 13.55
CA GLY A 388 16.78 1.36 13.87
C GLY A 388 16.13 0.31 14.78
N SER A 389 16.32 -0.98 14.49
CA SER A 389 15.81 -2.09 15.30
C SER A 389 16.42 -2.11 16.70
N ILE A 390 17.73 -1.87 16.82
CA ILE A 390 18.44 -1.80 18.11
C ILE A 390 17.96 -0.61 18.93
N LYS A 391 17.79 0.60 18.35
CA LYS A 391 17.26 1.73 19.13
C LYS A 391 15.77 1.57 19.46
N ALA A 392 14.97 0.89 18.63
CA ALA A 392 13.60 0.52 18.96
C ALA A 392 13.56 -0.45 20.17
N LEU A 393 14.37 -1.50 20.16
CA LEU A 393 14.51 -2.45 21.28
C LEU A 393 15.02 -1.75 22.56
N LEU A 394 15.96 -0.83 22.46
CA LEU A 394 16.45 -0.04 23.60
C LEU A 394 15.37 0.92 24.14
N CYS A 395 14.62 1.60 23.27
CA CYS A 395 13.53 2.46 23.70
C CYS A 395 12.40 1.64 24.36
N GLN A 396 12.06 0.48 23.79
CA GLN A 396 11.11 -0.46 24.38
C GLN A 396 11.60 -1.01 25.73
N LYS A 397 12.90 -1.29 25.88
CA LYS A 397 13.54 -1.64 27.17
C LYS A 397 13.42 -0.48 28.17
N GLU A 398 13.75 0.75 27.77
CA GLU A 398 13.71 1.96 28.61
C GLU A 398 12.28 2.27 29.11
N GLU A 399 11.26 2.14 28.24
CA GLU A 399 9.84 2.28 28.62
C GLU A 399 9.35 1.12 29.49
N LEU A 400 9.67 -0.13 29.13
CA LEU A 400 9.30 -1.32 29.92
C LEU A 400 9.93 -1.26 31.32
N GLN A 401 11.18 -0.83 31.43
CA GLN A 401 11.87 -0.67 32.71
C GLN A 401 11.22 0.43 33.55
N ARG A 402 10.81 1.56 32.96
CA ARG A 402 10.06 2.61 33.69
C ARG A 402 8.67 2.13 34.13
N ALA A 403 7.93 1.44 33.27
CA ALA A 403 6.62 0.90 33.61
C ALA A 403 6.69 -0.18 34.71
N LEU A 404 7.68 -1.08 34.64
CA LEU A 404 7.87 -2.11 35.66
C LEU A 404 8.44 -1.57 36.98
N GLN A 405 9.27 -0.52 36.96
CA GLN A 405 9.75 0.12 38.19
C GLN A 405 8.64 0.93 38.87
N ALA A 406 7.77 1.62 38.11
CA ALA A 406 6.58 2.26 38.68
C ALA A 406 5.66 1.27 39.40
N LEU A 407 5.49 0.05 38.88
CA LEU A 407 4.77 -1.06 39.51
C LEU A 407 5.51 -1.73 40.69
N VAL A 408 6.68 -1.22 41.08
CA VAL A 408 7.49 -1.67 42.22
C VAL A 408 7.70 -0.55 43.26
N ASP A 409 7.40 0.69 42.88
CA ASP A 409 7.49 1.89 43.72
C ASP A 409 6.11 2.34 44.28
N GLU A 410 5.01 1.69 43.85
CA GLU A 410 3.65 1.75 44.43
C GLU A 410 3.38 0.62 45.45
#